data_AF-A0A2V7DX88-F1
#
_entry.id   AF-A0A2V7DX88-F1
#
_cell.length_a   1.000
_cell.length_b   1.000
_cell.length_c   1.000
_cell.angle_alpha   90.00
_cell.angle_beta   90.00
_cell.angle_gamma   90.00
#
_symmetry.space_group_name_H-M   'P 1'
#
loop_
_entity.id
_entity.type
_entity.pdbx_description
1 polymer ?
#
loop_
_entity_poly.entity_id
_entity_poly.type
_entity_poly.pdbx_seq_one_letter_code
_entity_poly.pdbx_strand_id
1 'polypeptide(L)'
;MRGVLRPSFATLALVALGIALAGCVSTRIAEVGTLPNGERLITLVVSENRRVVDRECQDVPALGPVLGCQTSRALELPNGHAVRAVKIVRYTDTLPSRMAFEIDAHELCHAIAAVQSIEDPCHGVDHGIVESWALPRLQRVP
;
A
#
# COMPACT_ATOMS: atom_id res chain seq x y z
N MET A 1 -19.64 -13.53 51.83
CA MET A 1 -20.54 -13.29 50.68
C MET A 1 -19.77 -12.46 49.65
N ARG A 2 -19.40 -13.03 48.50
CA ARG A 2 -18.70 -12.30 47.43
C ARG A 2 -19.76 -11.78 46.45
N GLY A 3 -20.03 -10.48 46.47
CA GLY A 3 -20.90 -9.83 45.51
C GLY A 3 -20.23 -9.80 44.14
N VAL A 4 -20.78 -10.55 43.19
CA VAL A 4 -20.38 -10.47 41.78
C VAL A 4 -20.88 -9.12 41.27
N LEU A 5 -19.95 -8.19 40.99
CA LEU A 5 -20.29 -6.97 40.24
C LEU A 5 -20.77 -7.39 38.85
N ARG A 6 -22.08 -7.32 38.62
CA ARG A 6 -22.64 -7.42 37.28
C ARG A 6 -22.31 -6.14 36.51
N PRO A 7 -21.62 -6.21 35.37
CA PRO A 7 -21.39 -5.02 34.55
C PRO A 7 -22.75 -4.49 34.08
N SER A 8 -22.95 -3.17 34.22
CA SER A 8 -24.16 -2.51 33.74
C SER A 8 -24.16 -2.47 32.21
N PHE A 9 -25.34 -2.54 31.60
CA PHE A 9 -25.51 -2.42 30.13
C PHE A 9 -24.86 -1.14 29.57
N ALA A 10 -24.78 -0.08 30.37
CA ALA A 10 -24.10 1.17 30.01
C ALA A 10 -22.59 0.97 29.80
N THR A 11 -21.93 0.14 30.62
CA THR A 11 -20.50 -0.15 30.53
C THR A 11 -20.19 -0.99 29.28
N LEU A 12 -21.07 -1.93 28.94
CA LEU A 12 -20.97 -2.72 27.70
C LEU A 12 -21.17 -1.87 26.45
N ALA A 13 -22.14 -0.94 26.48
CA ALA A 13 -22.39 -0.02 25.37
C ALA A 13 -21.23 0.95 25.12
N LEU A 14 -20.58 1.45 26.17
CA LEU A 14 -19.41 2.33 26.06
C LEU A 14 -18.18 1.61 25.49
N VAL A 15 -17.95 0.35 25.88
CA VAL A 15 -16.87 -0.47 25.30
C VAL A 15 -17.15 -0.78 23.83
N ALA A 16 -18.39 -1.16 23.49
CA ALA A 16 -18.78 -1.42 22.10
C ALA A 16 -18.66 -0.17 21.22
N LEU A 17 -19.06 1.00 21.72
CA LEU A 17 -18.91 2.28 21.03
C LEU A 17 -17.43 2.68 20.88
N GLY A 18 -16.60 2.42 21.90
CA GLY A 18 -15.15 2.65 21.85
C GLY A 18 -14.43 1.77 20.83
N ILE A 19 -14.89 0.52 20.63
CA ILE A 19 -14.38 -0.38 19.58
C ILE A 19 -14.80 0.10 18.19
N ALA A 20 -16.03 0.62 18.04
CA ALA A 20 -16.53 1.16 16.78
C ALA A 20 -15.84 2.47 16.35
N LEU A 21 -15.33 3.26 17.31
CA LEU A 21 -14.65 4.54 17.06
C LEU A 21 -13.14 4.41 16.81
N ALA A 22 -12.57 3.21 16.92
CA ALA A 22 -11.17 2.98 16.56
C ALA A 22 -11.03 3.10 15.02
N GLY A 23 -10.68 4.29 14.54
CA GLY A 23 -10.53 4.63 13.12
C GLY A 23 -9.95 3.49 12.28
N CYS A 24 -10.69 3.10 11.25
CA CYS A 24 -10.34 2.06 10.31
C CYS A 24 -9.17 2.52 9.44
N VAL A 25 -7.94 2.38 9.94
CA VAL A 25 -6.75 2.61 9.11
C VAL A 25 -6.74 1.62 7.95
N SER A 26 -6.67 2.14 6.74
CA SER A 26 -6.79 1.38 5.50
C SER A 26 -5.52 1.52 4.66
N THR A 27 -5.31 0.60 3.73
CA THR A 27 -4.17 0.61 2.81
C THR A 27 -4.65 0.31 1.41
N ARG A 28 -4.19 1.07 0.42
CA ARG A 28 -4.33 0.76 -1.00
C ARG A 28 -3.01 0.31 -1.56
N ILE A 29 -3.05 -0.75 -2.36
CA ILE A 29 -1.89 -1.30 -3.06
C ILE A 29 -2.27 -1.39 -4.53
N ALA A 30 -1.36 -1.00 -5.41
CA ALA A 30 -1.46 -1.17 -6.85
C ALA A 30 -0.16 -1.77 -7.38
N GLU A 31 -0.28 -2.70 -8.31
CA GLU A 31 0.83 -3.25 -9.08
C GLU A 31 0.58 -3.00 -10.57
N VAL A 32 1.55 -2.41 -11.26
CA VAL A 32 1.36 -1.90 -12.64
C VAL A 32 2.57 -2.20 -13.51
N GLY A 33 2.32 -2.38 -14.81
CA GLY A 33 3.36 -2.56 -15.83
C GLY A 33 3.94 -3.95 -15.81
N THR A 34 3.20 -4.94 -16.33
CA THR A 34 3.70 -6.31 -16.46
C THR A 34 4.88 -6.36 -17.41
N LEU A 35 6.01 -6.88 -16.94
CA LEU A 35 7.22 -7.07 -17.73
C LEU A 35 7.22 -8.45 -18.38
N PRO A 36 8.02 -8.68 -19.44
CA PRO A 36 8.11 -9.97 -20.13
C PRO A 36 8.48 -11.17 -19.25
N ASN A 37 9.08 -10.95 -18.08
CA ASN A 37 9.41 -12.00 -17.11
C ASN A 37 8.27 -12.26 -16.10
N GLY A 38 7.10 -11.66 -16.26
CA GLY A 38 5.93 -11.80 -15.39
C GLY A 38 5.95 -10.88 -14.16
N GLU A 39 7.01 -10.11 -13.96
CA GLU A 39 7.14 -9.20 -12.82
C GLU A 39 6.47 -7.86 -13.08
N ARG A 40 6.21 -7.09 -12.02
CA ARG A 40 5.58 -5.77 -12.11
C ARG A 40 6.65 -4.68 -12.05
N LEU A 41 6.57 -3.71 -12.96
CA LEU A 41 7.47 -2.57 -13.01
C LEU A 41 7.28 -1.68 -11.77
N ILE A 42 6.02 -1.47 -11.35
CA ILE A 42 5.65 -0.58 -10.26
C ILE A 42 4.84 -1.30 -9.19
N THR A 43 5.17 -1.02 -7.94
CA THR A 43 4.29 -1.26 -6.79
C THR A 43 4.08 0.05 -6.04
N LEU A 44 2.83 0.52 -5.94
CA LEU A 44 2.46 1.69 -5.15
C LEU A 44 1.67 1.25 -3.91
N VAL A 45 2.12 1.66 -2.73
CA VAL A 45 1.46 1.43 -1.45
C VAL A 45 1.14 2.75 -0.79
N VAL A 46 -0.14 3.04 -0.55
CA VAL A 46 -0.57 4.23 0.19
C VAL A 46 -1.37 3.78 1.41
N SER A 47 -0.95 4.19 2.60
CA SER A 47 -1.48 3.66 3.86
C SER A 47 -1.75 4.75 4.90
N GLU A 48 -2.87 4.62 5.60
CA GLU A 48 -3.15 5.34 6.85
C GLU A 48 -2.53 4.64 8.06
N ASN A 49 -1.96 3.44 7.87
CA ASN A 49 -1.35 2.66 8.93
C ASN A 49 0.17 2.80 8.91
N ARG A 50 0.71 3.58 9.86
CA ARG A 50 2.16 3.77 10.01
C ARG A 50 2.94 2.46 10.11
N ARG A 51 2.37 1.41 10.71
CA ARG A 51 3.07 0.11 10.80
C ARG A 51 3.28 -0.56 9.45
N VAL A 52 2.41 -0.30 8.47
CA VAL A 52 2.65 -0.75 7.09
C VAL A 52 3.88 -0.03 6.56
N VAL A 53 3.93 1.29 6.70
CA VAL A 53 5.08 2.09 6.26
C VAL A 53 6.37 1.68 6.96
N ASP A 54 6.37 1.54 8.28
CA ASP A 54 7.53 1.11 9.06
C ASP A 54 8.07 -0.25 8.58
N ARG A 55 7.17 -1.21 8.31
CA ARG A 55 7.54 -2.54 7.81
C ARG A 55 8.07 -2.48 6.38
N GLU A 56 7.37 -1.81 5.47
CA GLU A 56 7.75 -1.75 4.06
C GLU A 56 9.00 -0.89 3.83
N CYS A 57 9.32 0.03 4.75
CA CYS A 57 10.43 0.97 4.68
C CYS A 57 11.52 0.74 5.73
N GLN A 58 11.55 -0.43 6.37
CA GLN A 58 12.46 -0.75 7.48
C GLN A 58 13.95 -0.56 7.16
N ASP A 59 14.33 -0.70 5.88
CA ASP A 59 15.71 -0.63 5.42
C ASP A 59 16.15 0.79 5.02
N VAL A 60 15.27 1.79 5.18
CA VAL A 60 15.56 3.19 4.83
C VAL A 60 16.11 3.95 6.04
N PRO A 61 17.35 4.46 5.96
CA PRO A 61 17.91 5.29 7.03
C PRO A 61 17.10 6.59 7.19
N ALA A 62 16.60 6.85 8.39
CA ALA A 62 15.87 8.07 8.69
C ALA A 62 16.20 8.58 10.11
N LEU A 63 16.34 9.90 10.24
CA LEU A 63 16.45 10.58 11.53
C LEU A 63 15.05 11.04 11.96
N GLY A 64 14.18 10.09 12.32
CA GLY A 64 12.81 10.35 12.75
C GLY A 64 11.78 9.37 12.17
N PRO A 65 10.46 9.61 12.38
CA PRO A 65 9.41 8.76 11.84
C PRO A 65 9.45 8.71 10.31
N VAL A 66 9.43 7.51 9.74
CA VAL A 66 9.40 7.29 8.29
C VAL A 66 7.97 7.47 7.78
N LEU A 67 7.75 8.44 6.89
CA LEU A 67 6.44 8.69 6.26
C LEU A 67 6.32 8.03 4.88
N GLY A 68 7.36 7.34 4.43
CA GLY A 68 7.37 6.70 3.14
C GLY A 68 8.77 6.38 2.70
N CYS A 69 8.86 5.63 1.61
CA CYS A 69 10.12 5.28 0.98
C CYS A 69 9.92 5.01 -0.50
N GLN A 70 11.01 5.12 -1.24
CA GLN A 70 11.15 4.56 -2.56
C GLN A 70 12.29 3.56 -2.54
N THR A 71 12.01 2.33 -2.95
CA THR A 71 13.03 1.31 -3.18
C THR A 71 12.96 0.84 -4.61
N SER A 72 14.04 0.23 -5.08
CA SER A 72 14.08 -0.34 -6.42
C SER A 72 15.03 -1.52 -6.48
N ARG A 73 14.64 -2.51 -7.28
CA ARG A 73 15.39 -3.75 -7.46
C ARG A 73 15.68 -3.95 -8.94
N ALA A 74 16.89 -4.40 -9.26
CA ALA A 74 17.24 -4.72 -10.63
C ALA A 74 16.52 -6.01 -11.06
N LEU A 75 16.01 -6.02 -12.29
CA LEU A 75 15.40 -7.16 -12.97
C LEU A 75 16.10 -7.35 -14.30
N GLU A 76 16.39 -8.60 -14.63
CA GLU A 76 16.88 -8.98 -15.95
C GLU A 76 15.68 -9.39 -16.80
N LEU A 77 15.50 -8.72 -17.93
CA LEU A 77 14.51 -9.09 -18.92
C LEU A 77 15.01 -10.24 -19.81
N PRO A 78 14.11 -11.02 -20.44
CA PRO A 78 14.49 -12.16 -21.29
C PRO A 78 15.41 -11.79 -22.47
N ASN A 79 15.40 -10.53 -22.91
CA ASN A 79 16.28 -10.00 -23.95
C ASN A 79 17.67 -9.55 -23.43
N GLY A 80 17.96 -9.75 -22.14
CA GLY A 80 19.22 -9.34 -21.50
C GLY A 80 19.28 -7.85 -21.14
N HIS A 81 18.16 -7.11 -21.24
CA HIS A 81 18.10 -5.74 -20.75
C HIS A 81 17.84 -5.71 -19.25
N ALA A 82 18.66 -4.97 -18.52
CA ALA A 82 18.43 -4.69 -17.10
C ALA A 82 17.43 -3.54 -16.96
N VAL A 83 16.38 -3.77 -16.18
CA VAL A 83 15.42 -2.75 -15.73
C VAL A 83 15.37 -2.70 -14.22
N ARG A 84 14.76 -1.68 -13.66
CA ARG A 84 14.53 -1.53 -12.22
C ARG A 84 13.05 -1.49 -11.96
N ALA A 85 12.54 -2.48 -11.24
CA ALA A 85 11.22 -2.38 -10.64
C ALA A 85 11.29 -1.42 -9.46
N VAL A 86 10.29 -0.55 -9.34
CA VAL A 86 10.21 0.51 -8.34
C VAL A 86 9.05 0.25 -7.41
N LYS A 87 9.30 0.33 -6.11
CA LYS A 87 8.28 0.31 -5.07
C LYS A 87 8.25 1.65 -4.37
N ILE A 88 7.06 2.25 -4.30
CA ILE A 88 6.82 3.49 -3.58
C ILE A 88 5.83 3.23 -2.47
N VAL A 89 6.18 3.63 -1.25
CA VAL A 89 5.33 3.52 -0.06
C VAL A 89 5.13 4.93 0.48
N ARG A 90 3.88 5.30 0.75
CA ARG A 90 3.52 6.61 1.30
C ARG A 90 2.52 6.46 2.44
N TYR A 91 2.82 7.11 3.55
CA TYR A 91 1.84 7.40 4.59
C TYR A 91 0.90 8.51 4.12
N THR A 92 -0.37 8.43 4.50
CA THR A 92 -1.33 9.53 4.38
C THR A 92 -2.26 9.52 5.58
N ASP A 93 -2.74 10.68 6.00
CA ASP A 93 -3.78 10.76 7.03
C ASP A 93 -5.18 10.46 6.46
N THR A 94 -5.33 10.46 5.13
CA THR A 94 -6.58 10.12 4.46
C THR A 94 -6.29 9.44 3.13
N LEU A 95 -6.86 8.26 2.91
CA LEU A 95 -6.66 7.56 1.64
C LEU A 95 -7.20 8.37 0.45
N PRO A 96 -6.49 8.37 -0.69
CA PRO A 96 -7.07 8.85 -1.94
C PRO A 96 -8.30 8.02 -2.33
N SER A 97 -9.16 8.62 -3.17
CA SER A 97 -10.21 7.86 -3.84
C SER A 97 -9.59 6.72 -4.65
N ARG A 98 -10.36 5.65 -4.87
CA ARG A 98 -9.87 4.50 -5.66
C ARG A 98 -9.38 4.96 -7.04
N MET A 99 -10.16 5.78 -7.73
CA MET A 99 -9.83 6.29 -9.06
C MET A 99 -8.55 7.13 -9.07
N ALA A 100 -8.37 8.05 -8.11
CA ALA A 100 -7.16 8.86 -8.04
C ALA A 100 -5.92 8.00 -7.78
N PHE A 101 -6.04 7.01 -6.89
CA PHE A 101 -4.97 6.05 -6.62
C PHE A 101 -4.56 5.24 -7.86
N GLU A 102 -5.54 4.77 -8.63
CA GLU A 102 -5.30 4.00 -9.85
C GLU A 102 -4.66 4.87 -10.94
N ILE A 103 -5.11 6.11 -11.13
CA ILE A 103 -4.50 7.07 -12.05
C ILE A 103 -3.04 7.33 -11.67
N ASP A 104 -2.76 7.64 -10.39
CA ASP A 104 -1.39 7.89 -9.93
C ASP A 104 -0.47 6.70 -10.19
N ALA A 105 -0.96 5.47 -10.00
CA ALA A 105 -0.19 4.27 -10.26
C ALA A 105 0.08 4.06 -11.77
N HIS A 106 -0.91 4.36 -12.61
CA HIS A 106 -0.79 4.27 -14.07
C HIS A 106 0.20 5.30 -14.64
N GLU A 107 0.08 6.57 -14.25
CA GLU A 107 1.00 7.62 -14.69
C GLU A 107 2.43 7.41 -14.16
N LEU A 108 2.57 6.87 -12.94
CA LEU A 108 3.87 6.49 -12.40
C LEU A 108 4.53 5.39 -13.25
N CYS A 109 3.75 4.43 -13.75
CA CYS A 109 4.25 3.41 -14.65
C CYS A 109 4.80 4.03 -15.95
N HIS A 110 4.09 4.97 -16.58
CA HIS A 110 4.60 5.69 -17.76
C HIS A 110 5.88 6.45 -17.46
N ALA A 111 5.92 7.17 -16.35
CA ALA A 111 7.10 7.93 -15.96
C ALA A 111 8.34 7.04 -15.79
N ILE A 112 8.20 5.90 -15.12
CA ILE A 112 9.32 4.98 -14.89
C ILE A 112 9.71 4.22 -16.17
N ALA A 113 8.75 3.86 -17.02
CA ALA A 113 9.05 3.28 -18.33
C ALA A 113 9.86 4.25 -19.21
N ALA A 114 9.43 5.53 -19.25
CA ALA A 114 10.13 6.58 -20.00
C ALA A 114 11.55 6.83 -19.47
N VAL A 115 11.73 6.92 -18.14
CA VAL A 115 13.06 7.11 -17.52
C VAL A 115 14.00 5.96 -17.85
N GLN A 116 13.49 4.74 -17.97
CA GLN A 116 14.28 3.54 -18.27
C GLN A 116 14.38 3.25 -19.78
N SER A 117 13.77 4.09 -20.63
CA SER A 117 13.76 3.93 -22.08
C SER A 117 13.29 2.54 -22.53
N ILE A 118 12.26 2.01 -21.86
CA ILE A 118 11.60 0.75 -22.23
C ILE A 118 10.26 0.99 -22.91
N GLU A 119 9.78 0.01 -23.66
CA GLU A 119 8.41 0.01 -24.18
C GLU A 119 7.43 0.12 -23.03
N ASP A 120 6.35 0.88 -23.25
CA ASP A 120 5.33 1.20 -22.26
C ASP A 120 4.58 -0.07 -21.79
N PRO A 121 4.92 -0.65 -20.63
CA PRO A 121 4.29 -1.88 -20.18
C PRO A 121 2.93 -1.61 -19.53
N CYS A 122 2.58 -0.33 -19.34
CA CYS A 122 1.37 0.11 -18.66
C CYS A 122 0.14 -0.07 -19.56
N HIS A 123 0.32 -0.17 -20.89
CA HIS A 123 -0.74 -0.47 -21.84
C HIS A 123 -0.65 -1.87 -22.45
N GLY A 124 0.36 -2.67 -22.08
CA GLY A 124 0.62 -3.98 -22.67
C GLY A 124 -0.46 -5.01 -22.33
N VAL A 125 -0.31 -5.68 -21.17
CA VAL A 125 -1.25 -6.70 -20.69
C VAL A 125 -2.39 -6.03 -19.91
N ASP A 126 -3.62 -6.48 -20.10
CA ASP A 126 -4.84 -5.95 -19.45
C ASP A 126 -5.13 -4.45 -19.71
N HIS A 127 -4.56 -3.87 -20.79
CA HIS A 127 -4.86 -2.51 -21.27
C HIS A 127 -4.72 -1.38 -20.24
N GLY A 128 -3.83 -1.54 -19.27
CA GLY A 128 -3.64 -0.54 -18.21
C GLY A 128 -4.66 -0.54 -17.09
N ILE A 129 -5.41 -1.64 -16.97
CA ILE A 129 -6.15 -1.93 -15.75
C ILE A 129 -5.14 -2.08 -14.60
N VAL A 130 -5.29 -1.20 -13.61
CA VAL A 130 -4.53 -1.26 -12.37
C VAL A 130 -5.23 -2.23 -11.43
N GLU A 131 -4.58 -3.36 -11.15
CA GLU A 131 -5.01 -4.24 -10.07
C GLU A 131 -4.74 -3.54 -8.75
N SER A 132 -5.78 -2.91 -8.21
CA SER A 132 -5.74 -2.28 -6.90
C SER A 132 -6.63 -2.99 -5.91
N TRP A 133 -6.14 -3.17 -4.70
CA TRP A 133 -6.93 -3.67 -3.59
C TRP A 133 -6.75 -2.82 -2.37
N ALA A 134 -7.81 -2.80 -1.55
CA ALA A 134 -7.75 -2.26 -0.22
C ALA A 134 -7.71 -3.41 0.77
N LEU A 135 -6.81 -3.35 1.74
CA LEU A 135 -6.85 -4.25 2.90
C LEU A 135 -7.59 -3.52 4.03
N PRO A 136 -8.89 -3.80 4.26
CA PRO A 136 -9.54 -3.41 5.51
C PRO A 136 -8.95 -4.23 6.67
N ARG A 137 -8.79 -3.60 7.84
CA ARG A 137 -8.06 -4.13 9.03
C ARG A 137 -8.18 -5.65 9.26
N LEU A 138 -7.04 -6.26 9.60
CA LEU A 138 -6.95 -7.20 10.71
C LEU A 138 -7.33 -6.44 12.00
N GLN A 139 -8.48 -6.81 12.58
CA GLN A 139 -8.81 -6.41 13.94
C GLN A 139 -7.74 -7.01 14.87
N ARG A 140 -7.10 -6.16 15.68
CA ARG A 140 -6.35 -6.63 16.84
C ARG A 140 -7.38 -7.20 17.82
N VAL A 141 -7.56 -8.51 17.81
CA VAL A 141 -8.07 -9.23 18.98
C VAL A 141 -6.94 -9.20 20.02
N PRO A 142 -7.23 -8.92 21.31
CA PRO A 142 -6.23 -8.62 22.35
C PRO A 142 -5.12 -9.65 22.49
#